data_AF-A0A453BLN8-F1
#
_entry.id   AF-A0A453BLN8-F1
#
_cell.length_a   1.000
_cell.length_b   1.000
_cell.length_c   1.000
_cell.angle_alpha   90.00
_cell.angle_beta   90.00
_cell.angle_gamma   90.00
#
_symmetry.space_group_name_H-M   'P 1'
#
loop_
_entity.id
_entity.type
_entity.pdbx_description
1 polymer ?
#
loop_
_entity_poly.entity_id
_entity_poly.type
_entity_poly.pdbx_seq_one_letter_code
_entity_poly.pdbx_strand_id
1 'polypeptide(L)'
;PFVCNNLLAKKNAYETQHQFSARESDWGFTSFMPLSELYNPSRGYLVNDTCVIEAEVAVCKVVDYWSYDSKKETGYVGLKNQGATCYMNSLLQTLYHIPYFRKAVYHMPTTENDMPSGSIPLALQSLFYKLQYNDSSVSTKELTKSFGWDMHDSFMQHDVQELNRVLSEKLEDKMKGTVVEGTIQQLFEGHHMNYIECINVDFKSTRKESFYDLQLDVKGCQDVYASFDKYVEVERLEGDNKYHAEQHGLQV
;
A
#
# COMPACT_ATOMS: atom_id res chain seq x y z
N PRO A 1 31.11 25.82 -36.10
CA PRO A 1 32.23 26.79 -36.05
C PRO A 1 32.02 27.78 -34.89
N PHE A 2 32.84 27.61 -33.84
CA PHE A 2 33.12 28.53 -32.72
C PHE A 2 31.98 28.73 -31.70
N VAL A 3 31.87 27.96 -30.60
CA VAL A 3 32.72 27.79 -29.38
C VAL A 3 32.55 28.90 -28.33
N CYS A 4 31.92 28.48 -27.21
CA CYS A 4 32.05 28.85 -25.80
C CYS A 4 32.08 30.32 -25.34
N ASN A 5 31.22 30.62 -24.36
CA ASN A 5 31.73 30.82 -23.01
C ASN A 5 30.79 30.23 -21.95
N ASN A 6 31.33 29.25 -21.22
CA ASN A 6 30.83 28.80 -19.92
C ASN A 6 30.64 30.01 -19.00
N LEU A 7 29.39 30.39 -18.72
CA LEU A 7 29.06 30.97 -17.43
C LEU A 7 28.62 29.80 -16.55
N LEU A 8 29.62 29.19 -15.90
CA LEU A 8 29.45 28.32 -14.74
C LEU A 8 28.69 29.11 -13.67
N ALA A 9 27.37 29.12 -13.72
CA ALA A 9 26.55 29.51 -12.58
C ALA A 9 26.75 28.41 -11.53
N LYS A 10 27.64 28.66 -10.57
CA LYS A 10 27.82 27.81 -9.40
C LYS A 10 26.50 27.81 -8.64
N LYS A 11 25.70 26.76 -8.79
CA LYS A 11 24.37 26.66 -8.17
C LYS A 11 24.49 25.94 -6.83
N ASN A 12 24.36 26.66 -5.73
CA ASN A 12 23.98 26.03 -4.46
C ASN A 12 22.47 25.85 -4.53
N ALA A 13 22.02 24.62 -4.81
CA ALA A 13 20.61 24.27 -4.87
C ALA A 13 20.19 23.59 -3.56
N TYR A 14 19.08 24.04 -3.00
CA TYR A 14 18.46 23.44 -1.82
C TYR A 14 17.02 23.08 -2.20
N GLU A 15 16.63 21.85 -1.92
CA GLU A 15 15.26 21.38 -2.10
C GLU A 15 14.56 21.30 -0.76
N THR A 16 13.31 21.75 -0.70
CA THR A 16 12.48 21.66 0.50
C THR A 16 11.01 21.54 0.11
N GLN A 17 10.24 20.88 0.98
CA GLN A 17 8.80 20.84 0.91
C GLN A 17 8.23 21.40 2.21
N HIS A 18 7.14 22.17 2.11
CA HIS A 18 6.46 22.74 3.27
C HIS A 18 4.96 22.85 3.02
N GLN A 19 4.16 22.68 4.06
CA GLN A 19 2.72 22.89 4.03
C GLN A 19 2.40 24.27 4.61
N PHE A 20 2.21 25.25 3.73
CA PHE A 20 1.86 26.61 4.15
C PHE A 20 0.48 26.66 4.82
N SER A 21 0.40 27.43 5.90
CA SER A 21 -0.87 27.75 6.57
C SER A 21 -0.86 29.21 7.04
N ALA A 22 -2.00 29.72 7.51
CA ALA A 22 -2.03 31.06 8.11
C ALA A 22 -1.13 31.21 9.35
N ARG A 23 -0.73 30.10 9.99
CA ARG A 23 0.20 30.08 11.14
C ARG A 23 1.65 29.86 10.72
N GLU A 24 1.86 29.24 9.58
CA GLU A 24 3.17 28.89 9.01
C GLU A 24 3.21 29.44 7.59
N SER A 25 3.34 30.77 7.51
CA SER A 25 3.25 31.53 6.25
C SER A 25 4.57 31.63 5.51
N ASP A 26 5.67 31.29 6.17
CA ASP A 26 7.03 31.37 5.65
C ASP A 26 7.79 30.07 5.91
N TRP A 27 8.73 29.78 5.02
CA TRP A 27 9.59 28.62 5.13
C TRP A 27 10.89 28.88 4.39
N GLY A 28 11.98 28.32 4.89
CA GLY A 28 13.28 28.45 4.27
C GLY A 28 14.39 28.00 5.20
N PHE A 29 15.60 28.48 4.94
CA PHE A 29 16.80 28.10 5.67
C PHE A 29 17.30 29.31 6.47
N THR A 30 17.31 29.19 7.80
CA THR A 30 17.87 30.23 8.69
C THR A 30 19.37 30.44 8.48
N SER A 31 20.05 29.43 7.94
CA SER A 31 21.44 29.49 7.50
C SER A 31 21.56 28.93 6.08
N PHE A 32 21.23 29.76 5.09
CA PHE A 32 21.28 29.38 3.67
C PHE A 32 22.71 29.26 3.12
N MET A 33 23.58 30.22 3.43
CA MET A 33 24.97 30.25 3.00
C MET A 33 25.82 31.04 4.01
N PRO A 34 27.04 30.59 4.36
CA PRO A 34 27.94 31.41 5.16
C PRO A 34 28.27 32.73 4.47
N LEU A 35 28.22 33.84 5.21
CA LEU A 35 28.56 35.16 4.66
C LEU A 35 29.99 35.21 4.10
N SER A 36 30.92 34.46 4.70
CA SER A 36 32.29 34.32 4.19
C SER A 36 32.35 33.73 2.78
N GLU A 37 31.38 32.91 2.38
CA GLU A 37 31.28 32.38 1.03
C GLU A 37 30.59 33.36 0.07
N LEU A 38 29.53 34.02 0.53
CA LEU A 38 28.80 35.04 -0.26
C LEU A 38 29.72 36.19 -0.66
N TYR A 39 30.51 36.70 0.28
CA TYR A 39 31.43 37.82 0.06
C TYR A 39 32.75 37.44 -0.61
N ASN A 40 32.99 36.15 -0.88
CA ASN A 40 34.25 35.73 -1.50
C ASN A 40 34.27 36.11 -3.00
N PRO A 41 35.15 37.04 -3.43
CA PRO A 41 35.17 37.51 -4.82
C PRO A 41 35.47 36.40 -5.84
N SER A 42 36.16 35.32 -5.42
CA SER A 42 36.45 34.16 -6.27
C SER A 42 35.25 33.25 -6.52
N ARG A 43 34.20 33.36 -5.69
CA ARG A 43 32.98 32.56 -5.81
C ARG A 43 32.01 33.14 -6.84
N GLY A 44 31.94 34.47 -6.95
CA GLY A 44 31.14 35.17 -7.96
C GLY A 44 29.65 35.31 -7.60
N TYR A 45 29.26 35.05 -6.34
CA TYR A 45 27.88 35.20 -5.88
C TYR A 45 27.45 36.66 -5.71
N LEU A 46 28.40 37.57 -5.46
CA LEU A 46 28.16 39.00 -5.28
C LEU A 46 28.92 39.78 -6.36
N VAL A 47 28.20 40.57 -7.16
CA VAL A 47 28.76 41.45 -8.19
C VAL A 47 28.11 42.82 -8.05
N ASN A 48 28.91 43.88 -7.90
CA ASN A 48 28.41 45.25 -7.66
C ASN A 48 27.38 45.31 -6.52
N ASP A 49 27.70 44.65 -5.40
CA ASP A 49 26.84 44.55 -4.22
C ASP A 49 25.44 43.95 -4.50
N THR A 50 25.34 43.15 -5.58
CA THR A 50 24.10 42.51 -6.02
C THR A 50 24.29 40.99 -6.07
N CYS A 51 23.33 40.26 -5.49
CA CYS A 51 23.22 38.80 -5.54
C CYS A 51 21.86 38.42 -6.12
N VAL A 52 21.82 37.39 -6.96
CA VAL A 52 20.58 36.86 -7.55
C VAL A 52 20.21 35.57 -6.85
N ILE A 53 19.00 35.53 -6.32
CA ILE A 53 18.41 34.34 -5.70
C ILE A 53 17.25 33.89 -6.60
N GLU A 54 17.26 32.61 -6.97
CA GLU A 54 16.22 31.98 -7.78
C GLU A 54 15.52 30.90 -6.94
N ALA A 55 14.19 30.86 -6.99
CA ALA A 55 13.37 29.85 -6.34
C ALA A 55 12.40 29.24 -7.35
N GLU A 56 12.51 27.94 -7.58
CA GLU A 56 11.55 27.17 -8.37
C GLU A 56 10.51 26.58 -7.41
N VAL A 57 9.25 26.98 -7.56
CA VAL A 57 8.17 26.59 -6.63
C VAL A 57 7.14 25.75 -7.38
N ALA A 58 7.09 24.46 -7.06
CA ALA A 58 6.01 23.58 -7.47
C ALA A 58 4.89 23.63 -6.43
N VAL A 59 3.79 24.32 -6.75
CA VAL A 59 2.61 24.36 -5.88
C VAL A 59 1.75 23.14 -6.13
N CYS A 60 1.86 22.15 -5.25
CA CYS A 60 0.85 21.12 -5.13
C CYS A 60 -0.38 21.77 -4.48
N LYS A 61 -1.51 21.83 -5.19
CA LYS A 61 -2.78 22.26 -4.58
C LYS A 61 -3.05 21.35 -3.39
N VAL A 62 -2.91 21.89 -2.19
CA VAL A 62 -3.46 21.27 -0.99
C VAL A 62 -4.96 21.34 -1.19
N VAL A 63 -5.50 20.20 -1.59
CA VAL A 63 -6.92 19.98 -1.67
C VAL A 63 -7.49 20.32 -0.29
N ASP A 64 -8.32 21.36 -0.21
CA ASP A 64 -9.09 21.59 1.01
C ASP A 64 -10.00 20.38 1.19
N TYR A 65 -9.57 19.44 2.04
CA TYR A 65 -10.26 18.18 2.27
C TYR A 65 -11.73 18.38 2.69
N TRP A 66 -12.08 19.55 3.23
CA TRP A 66 -13.44 19.87 3.65
C TRP A 66 -14.35 20.29 2.50
N SER A 67 -13.80 20.88 1.43
CA SER A 67 -14.56 21.34 0.26
C SER A 67 -14.29 20.53 -1.01
N TYR A 68 -13.41 19.53 -0.93
CA TYR A 68 -13.09 18.67 -2.07
C TYR A 68 -14.21 17.70 -2.42
N ASP A 69 -14.80 17.93 -3.58
CA ASP A 69 -15.72 17.00 -4.20
C ASP A 69 -14.93 15.96 -5.04
N SER A 70 -14.58 14.85 -4.39
CA SER A 70 -13.87 13.73 -5.04
C SER A 70 -14.62 13.20 -6.26
N LYS A 71 -15.97 13.17 -6.22
CA LYS A 71 -16.78 12.63 -7.31
C LYS A 71 -16.64 13.51 -8.54
N LYS A 72 -16.70 14.83 -8.37
CA LYS A 72 -16.56 15.79 -9.46
C LYS A 72 -15.16 15.78 -10.08
N GLU A 73 -14.12 15.70 -9.25
CA GLU A 73 -12.73 15.81 -9.71
C GLU A 73 -12.16 14.50 -10.27
N THR A 74 -12.63 13.34 -9.79
CA THR A 74 -12.07 12.02 -10.15
C THR A 74 -13.07 11.05 -10.77
N GLY A 75 -14.37 11.29 -10.60
CA GLY A 75 -15.43 10.32 -10.91
C GLY A 75 -15.72 9.32 -9.78
N TYR A 76 -14.92 9.32 -8.71
CA TYR A 76 -14.97 8.34 -7.61
C TYR A 76 -15.19 8.99 -6.25
N VAL A 77 -15.77 8.25 -5.31
CA VAL A 77 -15.94 8.69 -3.91
C VAL A 77 -15.03 7.89 -2.97
N GLY A 78 -14.63 8.55 -1.88
CA GLY A 78 -13.81 7.95 -0.83
C GLY A 78 -14.61 7.12 0.18
N LEU A 79 -13.88 6.57 1.15
CA LEU A 79 -14.44 5.92 2.33
C LEU A 79 -14.17 6.79 3.55
N LYS A 80 -15.13 6.87 4.47
CA LYS A 80 -14.96 7.57 5.74
C LYS A 80 -14.02 6.75 6.62
N ASN A 81 -12.91 7.34 7.06
CA ASN A 81 -12.04 6.73 8.05
C ASN A 81 -12.77 6.72 9.41
N GLN A 82 -12.80 5.56 10.07
CA GLN A 82 -13.42 5.39 11.39
C GLN A 82 -12.44 5.63 12.54
N GLY A 83 -11.20 6.02 12.24
CA GLY A 83 -10.12 6.25 13.20
C GLY A 83 -8.85 5.57 12.70
N ALA A 84 -8.71 4.29 13.01
CA ALA A 84 -7.55 3.48 12.63
C ALA A 84 -7.78 2.60 11.39
N THR A 85 -8.88 2.75 10.66
CA THR A 85 -9.30 1.82 9.61
C THR A 85 -8.78 2.15 8.20
N CYS A 86 -7.68 2.90 8.09
CA CYS A 86 -7.14 3.30 6.80
C CYS A 86 -6.69 2.12 5.94
N TYR A 87 -6.07 1.10 6.54
CA TYR A 87 -5.66 -0.14 5.86
C TYR A 87 -6.87 -0.86 5.25
N MET A 88 -7.97 -0.95 5.99
CA MET A 88 -9.23 -1.54 5.51
C MET A 88 -9.81 -0.73 4.36
N ASN A 89 -9.85 0.59 4.47
CA ASN A 89 -10.40 1.45 3.42
C ASN A 89 -9.59 1.31 2.12
N SER A 90 -8.25 1.26 2.21
CA SER A 90 -7.38 1.02 1.06
C SER A 90 -7.66 -0.34 0.42
N LEU A 91 -7.75 -1.41 1.21
CA LEU A 91 -8.05 -2.75 0.72
C LEU A 91 -9.43 -2.81 0.03
N LEU A 92 -10.47 -2.22 0.64
CA LEU A 92 -11.81 -2.20 0.08
C LEU A 92 -11.87 -1.44 -1.25
N GLN A 93 -11.14 -0.32 -1.35
CA GLN A 93 -11.03 0.41 -2.62
C GLN A 93 -10.32 -0.43 -3.68
N THR A 94 -9.21 -1.11 -3.33
CA THR A 94 -8.52 -2.03 -4.25
C THR A 94 -9.45 -3.12 -4.76
N LEU A 95 -10.16 -3.80 -3.87
CA LEU A 95 -11.09 -4.88 -4.22
C LEU A 95 -12.30 -4.37 -5.04
N TYR A 96 -12.86 -3.21 -4.68
CA TYR A 96 -13.96 -2.59 -5.42
C TYR A 96 -13.61 -2.31 -6.88
N HIS A 97 -12.37 -1.91 -7.14
CA HIS A 97 -11.90 -1.60 -8.48
C HIS A 97 -11.56 -2.84 -9.32
N ILE A 98 -11.63 -4.06 -8.76
CA ILE A 98 -11.56 -5.30 -9.53
C ILE A 98 -12.97 -5.63 -10.06
N PRO A 99 -13.25 -5.46 -11.37
CA PRO A 99 -14.63 -5.56 -11.88
C PRO A 99 -15.22 -6.96 -11.71
N TYR A 100 -14.39 -8.00 -11.81
CA TYR A 100 -14.82 -9.38 -11.61
C TYR A 100 -15.24 -9.63 -10.15
N PHE A 101 -14.40 -9.22 -9.18
CA PHE A 101 -14.73 -9.30 -7.75
C PHE A 101 -16.03 -8.56 -7.43
N ARG A 102 -16.17 -7.32 -7.91
CA ARG A 102 -17.37 -6.51 -7.69
C ARG A 102 -18.64 -7.19 -8.23
N LYS A 103 -18.58 -7.80 -9.42
CA LYS A 103 -19.70 -8.56 -9.99
C LYS A 103 -20.04 -9.80 -9.14
N ALA A 104 -19.01 -10.53 -8.69
CA ALA A 104 -19.21 -11.69 -7.83
C ALA A 104 -19.90 -11.30 -6.51
N VAL A 105 -19.47 -10.21 -5.87
CA VAL A 105 -20.11 -9.66 -4.67
C VAL A 105 -21.60 -9.37 -4.91
N TYR A 106 -21.98 -8.76 -6.03
CA TYR A 106 -23.38 -8.50 -6.35
C TYR A 106 -24.22 -9.76 -6.64
N HIS A 107 -23.59 -10.89 -6.95
CA HIS A 107 -24.26 -12.17 -7.18
C HIS A 107 -24.25 -13.09 -5.95
N MET A 108 -23.64 -12.67 -4.83
CA MET A 108 -23.74 -13.41 -3.58
C MET A 108 -25.21 -13.43 -3.10
N PRO A 109 -25.72 -14.59 -2.63
CA PRO A 109 -27.09 -14.68 -2.16
C PRO A 109 -27.28 -13.89 -0.87
N THR A 110 -28.33 -13.08 -0.84
CA THR A 110 -28.81 -12.35 0.35
C THR A 110 -30.31 -12.53 0.45
N THR A 111 -30.83 -12.64 1.67
CA THR A 111 -32.27 -12.77 1.91
C THR A 111 -32.90 -11.44 2.32
N GLU A 112 -34.22 -11.29 2.16
CA GLU A 112 -34.95 -10.10 2.59
C GLU A 112 -34.89 -9.86 4.11
N ASN A 113 -34.58 -10.91 4.89
CA ASN A 113 -34.42 -10.83 6.34
C ASN A 113 -33.00 -10.45 6.78
N ASP A 114 -32.05 -10.36 5.84
CA ASP A 114 -30.68 -10.02 6.17
C ASP A 114 -30.59 -8.53 6.53
N MET A 115 -29.94 -8.25 7.66
CA MET A 115 -29.54 -6.89 8.02
C MET A 115 -28.07 -6.68 7.63
N PRO A 116 -27.68 -5.54 7.03
CA PRO A 116 -26.30 -5.27 6.65
C PRO A 116 -25.32 -5.48 7.81
N SER A 117 -25.66 -5.04 9.02
CA SER A 117 -24.83 -5.24 10.21
C SER A 117 -24.61 -6.69 10.65
N GLY A 118 -25.38 -7.65 10.12
CA GLY A 118 -25.29 -9.07 10.46
C GLY A 118 -24.94 -9.99 9.27
N SER A 119 -24.78 -9.42 8.07
CA SER A 119 -24.52 -10.16 6.84
C SER A 119 -23.40 -9.49 6.05
N ILE A 120 -22.23 -10.12 6.05
CA ILE A 120 -21.05 -9.65 5.29
C ILE A 120 -21.37 -9.46 3.80
N PRO A 121 -22.05 -10.41 3.11
CA PRO A 121 -22.41 -10.22 1.71
C PRO A 121 -23.26 -8.97 1.50
N LEU A 122 -24.30 -8.76 2.32
CA LEU A 122 -25.19 -7.60 2.19
C LEU A 122 -24.48 -6.29 2.54
N ALA A 123 -23.61 -6.30 3.56
CA ALA A 123 -22.80 -5.13 3.92
C ALA A 123 -21.88 -4.69 2.77
N LEU A 124 -21.19 -5.63 2.14
CA LEU A 124 -20.32 -5.36 0.99
C LEU A 124 -21.10 -4.90 -0.24
N GLN A 125 -22.23 -5.56 -0.56
CA GLN A 125 -23.10 -5.14 -1.65
C GLN A 125 -23.60 -3.71 -1.44
N SER A 126 -24.07 -3.39 -0.22
CA SER A 126 -24.51 -2.03 0.13
C SER A 126 -23.37 -1.01 0.03
N LEU A 127 -22.18 -1.37 0.49
CA LEU A 127 -20.99 -0.53 0.41
C LEU A 127 -20.60 -0.25 -1.04
N PHE A 128 -20.52 -1.29 -1.87
CA PHE A 128 -20.13 -1.18 -3.28
C PHE A 128 -21.16 -0.42 -4.11
N TYR A 129 -22.45 -0.64 -3.83
CA TYR A 129 -23.53 0.16 -4.40
C TYR A 129 -23.37 1.65 -4.08
N LYS A 130 -23.16 1.98 -2.80
CA LYS A 130 -22.95 3.38 -2.36
C LYS A 130 -21.69 3.98 -2.98
N LEU A 131 -20.59 3.23 -3.10
CA LEU A 131 -19.37 3.68 -3.79
C LEU A 131 -19.62 4.00 -5.27
N GLN A 132 -20.53 3.28 -5.92
CA GLN A 132 -20.85 3.49 -7.33
C GLN A 132 -21.73 4.73 -7.56
N TYR A 133 -22.74 4.93 -6.70
CA TYR A 133 -23.83 5.87 -6.97
C TYR A 133 -23.89 7.10 -6.06
N ASN A 134 -23.24 7.09 -4.90
CA ASN A 134 -23.23 8.29 -4.05
C ASN A 134 -22.27 9.35 -4.59
N ASP A 135 -22.56 10.60 -4.25
CA ASP A 135 -21.71 11.75 -4.55
C ASP A 135 -20.74 12.09 -3.40
N SER A 136 -20.90 11.43 -2.24
CA SER A 136 -20.09 11.69 -1.04
C SER A 136 -19.49 10.41 -0.45
N SER A 137 -18.44 10.59 0.37
CA SER A 137 -17.70 9.51 0.99
C SER A 137 -18.60 8.54 1.77
N VAL A 138 -18.34 7.24 1.63
CA VAL A 138 -19.21 6.18 2.16
C VAL A 138 -18.71 5.67 3.51
N SER A 139 -19.63 5.40 4.44
CA SER A 139 -19.31 4.82 5.75
C SER A 139 -19.10 3.30 5.67
N THR A 140 -18.06 2.79 6.31
CA THR A 140 -17.76 1.35 6.43
C THR A 140 -18.29 0.71 7.72
N LYS A 141 -19.09 1.43 8.53
CA LYS A 141 -19.59 0.98 9.84
C LYS A 141 -20.41 -0.32 9.81
N GLU A 142 -21.27 -0.47 8.81
CA GLU A 142 -22.09 -1.69 8.66
C GLU A 142 -21.23 -2.91 8.38
N LEU A 143 -20.16 -2.72 7.59
CA LEU A 143 -19.23 -3.78 7.25
C LEU A 143 -18.39 -4.21 8.45
N THR A 144 -17.81 -3.28 9.19
CA THR A 144 -17.04 -3.62 10.40
C THR A 144 -17.93 -4.34 11.42
N LYS A 145 -19.16 -3.86 11.61
CA LYS A 145 -20.14 -4.53 12.48
C LYS A 145 -20.49 -5.95 12.00
N SER A 146 -20.62 -6.16 10.69
CA SER A 146 -20.87 -7.49 10.11
C SER A 146 -19.72 -8.49 10.31
N PHE A 147 -18.50 -8.00 10.52
CA PHE A 147 -17.36 -8.85 10.89
C PHE A 147 -17.35 -9.23 12.37
N GLY A 148 -18.26 -8.67 13.18
CA GLY A 148 -18.28 -8.84 14.62
C GLY A 148 -17.29 -7.93 15.35
N TRP A 149 -16.71 -6.94 14.67
CA TRP A 149 -15.80 -5.98 15.29
C TRP A 149 -16.58 -5.00 16.17
N ASP A 150 -16.10 -4.80 17.39
CA ASP A 150 -16.62 -3.77 18.26
C ASP A 150 -15.92 -2.42 18.01
N MET A 151 -16.27 -1.41 18.83
CA MET A 151 -15.68 -0.08 18.69
C MET A 151 -14.17 -0.10 18.98
N HIS A 152 -13.69 -0.98 19.88
CA HIS A 152 -12.29 -1.12 20.25
C HIS A 152 -11.46 -1.79 19.14
N ASP A 153 -11.99 -2.83 18.50
CA ASP A 153 -11.38 -3.48 17.34
C ASP A 153 -11.18 -2.50 16.17
N SER A 154 -12.12 -1.56 16.00
CA SER A 154 -12.04 -0.52 14.96
C SER A 154 -10.94 0.53 15.20
N PHE A 155 -10.33 0.56 16.40
CA PHE A 155 -9.19 1.41 16.76
C PHE A 155 -7.87 0.64 16.82
N MET A 156 -7.88 -0.68 16.67
CA MET A 156 -6.65 -1.49 16.57
C MET A 156 -6.12 -1.42 15.13
N GLN A 157 -4.85 -1.08 14.96
CA GLN A 157 -4.19 -1.17 13.66
C GLN A 157 -3.83 -2.63 13.42
N HIS A 158 -4.56 -3.28 12.51
CA HIS A 158 -4.20 -4.60 12.03
C HIS A 158 -3.25 -4.51 10.84
N ASP A 159 -2.44 -5.56 10.66
CA ASP A 159 -1.73 -5.75 9.41
C ASP A 159 -2.77 -5.90 8.26
N VAL A 160 -2.54 -5.22 7.14
CA VAL A 160 -3.42 -5.33 5.97
C VAL A 160 -3.47 -6.77 5.44
N GLN A 161 -2.40 -7.54 5.61
CA GLN A 161 -2.31 -8.94 5.22
C GLN A 161 -3.24 -9.81 6.08
N GLU A 162 -3.25 -9.57 7.40
CA GLU A 162 -4.16 -10.26 8.32
C GLU A 162 -5.62 -9.95 7.96
N LEU A 163 -5.95 -8.67 7.75
CA LEU A 163 -7.30 -8.28 7.33
C LEU A 163 -7.67 -8.93 5.99
N ASN A 164 -6.79 -8.89 4.99
CA ASN A 164 -7.09 -9.43 3.67
C ASN A 164 -7.37 -10.94 3.74
N ARG A 165 -6.61 -11.67 4.55
CA ARG A 165 -6.82 -13.09 4.78
C ARG A 165 -8.14 -13.37 5.48
N VAL A 166 -8.42 -12.69 6.60
CA VAL A 166 -9.70 -12.85 7.33
C VAL A 166 -10.90 -12.47 6.47
N LEU A 167 -10.78 -11.41 5.67
CA LEU A 167 -11.81 -10.99 4.73
C LEU A 167 -12.05 -12.05 3.66
N SER A 168 -10.98 -12.56 3.05
CA SER A 168 -11.02 -13.56 1.99
C SER A 168 -11.63 -14.87 2.49
N GLU A 169 -11.20 -15.36 3.65
CA GLU A 169 -11.74 -16.57 4.29
C GLU A 169 -13.24 -16.42 4.58
N LYS A 170 -13.65 -15.32 5.22
CA LYS A 170 -15.07 -15.06 5.52
C LYS A 170 -15.92 -14.93 4.26
N LEU A 171 -15.37 -14.38 3.17
CA LEU A 171 -16.09 -14.27 1.91
C LEU A 171 -16.20 -15.60 1.19
N GLU A 172 -15.12 -16.38 1.16
CA GLU A 172 -15.10 -17.71 0.57
C GLU A 172 -16.13 -18.63 1.24
N ASP A 173 -16.20 -18.59 2.58
CA ASP A 173 -17.22 -19.31 3.36
C ASP A 173 -18.66 -18.92 2.95
N LYS A 174 -18.89 -17.63 2.64
CA LYS A 174 -20.20 -17.14 2.21
C LYS A 174 -20.49 -17.37 0.72
N MET A 175 -19.46 -17.55 -0.09
CA MET A 175 -19.57 -17.87 -1.52
C MET A 175 -19.71 -19.37 -1.77
N LYS A 176 -19.31 -20.22 -0.82
CA LYS A 176 -19.40 -21.68 -0.92
C LYS A 176 -20.84 -22.15 -1.11
N GLY A 177 -21.06 -23.04 -2.08
CA GLY A 177 -22.39 -23.57 -2.42
C GLY A 177 -23.26 -22.57 -3.20
N THR A 178 -22.68 -21.48 -3.71
CA THR A 178 -23.38 -20.45 -4.49
C THR A 178 -22.85 -20.39 -5.92
N VAL A 179 -23.51 -19.59 -6.78
CA VAL A 179 -23.06 -19.39 -8.17
C VAL A 179 -21.71 -18.67 -8.31
N VAL A 180 -21.20 -18.09 -7.22
CA VAL A 180 -19.91 -17.38 -7.17
C VAL A 180 -18.86 -18.11 -6.32
N GLU A 181 -19.05 -19.40 -6.05
CA GLU A 181 -18.05 -20.25 -5.40
C GLU A 181 -16.71 -20.22 -6.16
N GLY A 182 -15.61 -20.19 -5.41
CA GLY A 182 -14.25 -20.17 -5.98
C GLY A 182 -13.80 -18.82 -6.55
N THR A 183 -14.59 -17.75 -6.44
CA THR A 183 -14.21 -16.40 -6.92
C THR A 183 -12.87 -15.95 -6.34
N ILE A 184 -12.66 -16.12 -5.03
CA ILE A 184 -11.45 -15.70 -4.32
C ILE A 184 -10.23 -16.47 -4.83
N GLN A 185 -10.35 -17.79 -4.92
CA GLN A 185 -9.31 -18.68 -5.45
C GLN A 185 -8.92 -18.29 -6.88
N GLN A 186 -9.91 -18.07 -7.75
CA GLN A 186 -9.66 -17.69 -9.14
C GLN A 186 -8.95 -16.35 -9.31
N LEU A 187 -9.19 -15.40 -8.39
CA LEU A 187 -8.59 -14.07 -8.47
C LEU A 187 -7.18 -14.01 -7.88
N PHE A 188 -6.95 -14.73 -6.78
CA PHE A 188 -5.80 -14.46 -5.90
C PHE A 188 -4.95 -15.70 -5.61
N GLU A 189 -5.43 -16.92 -5.84
CA GLU A 189 -4.65 -18.12 -5.54
C GLU A 189 -3.54 -18.34 -6.57
N GLY A 190 -2.30 -18.31 -6.09
CA GLY A 190 -1.13 -18.81 -6.77
C GLY A 190 -0.63 -20.12 -6.16
N HIS A 191 0.29 -20.78 -6.83
CA HIS A 191 0.94 -21.97 -6.32
C HIS A 191 2.45 -21.89 -6.50
N HIS A 192 3.21 -22.29 -5.49
CA HIS A 192 4.66 -22.46 -5.59
C HIS A 192 5.05 -23.88 -5.18
N MET A 193 6.28 -24.26 -5.54
CA MET A 193 6.86 -25.54 -5.19
C MET A 193 7.98 -25.30 -4.18
N ASN A 194 7.87 -25.90 -3.01
CA ASN A 194 8.91 -25.90 -2.00
C ASN A 194 9.79 -27.15 -2.18
N TYR A 195 11.08 -26.94 -2.42
CA TYR A 195 12.05 -28.01 -2.70
C TYR A 195 13.06 -28.09 -1.56
N ILE A 196 13.23 -29.30 -1.01
CA ILE A 196 14.21 -29.57 0.04
C ILE A 196 15.06 -30.75 -0.41
N GLU A 197 16.38 -30.57 -0.41
CA GLU A 197 17.37 -31.61 -0.72
C GLU A 197 18.40 -31.66 0.40
N CYS A 198 18.49 -32.81 1.08
CA CYS A 198 19.48 -33.00 2.13
C CYS A 198 20.87 -33.18 1.54
N ILE A 199 21.88 -32.60 2.19
CA ILE A 199 23.27 -32.63 1.68
C ILE A 199 23.95 -33.97 2.01
N ASN A 200 23.69 -34.51 3.20
CA ASN A 200 24.42 -35.66 3.74
C ASN A 200 23.70 -37.01 3.53
N VAL A 201 22.46 -36.99 3.05
CA VAL A 201 21.65 -38.18 2.80
C VAL A 201 20.90 -38.00 1.48
N ASP A 202 20.70 -39.09 0.75
CA ASP A 202 19.93 -39.08 -0.50
C ASP A 202 18.42 -38.99 -0.19
N PHE A 203 18.00 -37.79 0.21
CA PHE A 203 16.61 -37.47 0.54
C PHE A 203 16.23 -36.15 -0.13
N LYS A 204 15.11 -36.17 -0.86
CA LYS A 204 14.51 -35.01 -1.50
C LYS A 204 13.02 -34.96 -1.19
N SER A 205 12.53 -33.78 -0.89
CA SER A 205 11.10 -33.50 -0.69
C SER A 205 10.66 -32.38 -1.61
N THR A 206 9.46 -32.51 -2.16
CA THR A 206 8.82 -31.48 -2.96
C THR A 206 7.38 -31.34 -2.51
N ARG A 207 6.99 -30.14 -2.09
CA ARG A 207 5.63 -29.84 -1.65
C ARG A 207 5.07 -28.70 -2.49
N LYS A 208 3.88 -28.92 -3.06
CA LYS A 208 3.11 -27.86 -3.70
C LYS A 208 2.31 -27.13 -2.63
N GLU A 209 2.44 -25.81 -2.58
CA GLU A 209 1.75 -24.95 -1.62
C GLU A 209 0.99 -23.84 -2.36
N SER A 210 -0.23 -23.55 -1.89
CA SER A 210 -1.02 -22.42 -2.36
C SER A 210 -0.67 -21.16 -1.60
N PHE A 211 -0.75 -20.01 -2.26
CA PHE A 211 -0.60 -18.70 -1.64
C PHE A 211 -1.62 -17.71 -2.21
N TYR A 212 -1.96 -16.68 -1.43
CA TYR A 212 -2.87 -15.61 -1.85
C TYR A 212 -2.16 -14.24 -1.90
N ASP A 213 -1.00 -14.16 -1.25
CA ASP A 213 -0.11 -13.00 -1.21
C ASP A 213 1.35 -13.48 -1.16
N LEU A 214 2.26 -12.58 -1.52
CA LEU A 214 3.71 -12.81 -1.44
C LEU A 214 4.32 -11.74 -0.54
N GLN A 215 5.00 -12.19 0.50
CA GLN A 215 5.74 -11.32 1.40
C GLN A 215 7.17 -11.19 0.88
N LEU A 216 7.51 -9.98 0.43
CA LEU A 216 8.78 -9.69 -0.21
C LEU A 216 9.68 -8.86 0.72
N ASP A 217 10.94 -9.28 0.83
CA ASP A 217 11.94 -8.56 1.60
C ASP A 217 12.29 -7.21 0.94
N VAL A 218 12.11 -6.13 1.69
CA VAL A 218 12.48 -4.77 1.23
C VAL A 218 13.89 -4.40 1.69
N LYS A 219 14.27 -4.81 2.89
CA LYS A 219 15.56 -4.43 3.48
C LYS A 219 16.71 -5.08 2.70
N GLY A 220 17.53 -4.25 2.06
CA GLY A 220 18.67 -4.69 1.26
C GLY A 220 18.34 -4.95 -0.22
N CYS A 221 17.08 -4.75 -0.63
CA CYS A 221 16.64 -4.89 -2.01
C CYS A 221 16.46 -3.50 -2.64
N GLN A 222 16.97 -3.30 -3.86
CA GLN A 222 16.90 -2.00 -4.54
C GLN A 222 15.55 -1.76 -5.22
N ASP A 223 14.89 -2.84 -5.63
CA ASP A 223 13.61 -2.84 -6.29
C ASP A 223 12.87 -4.17 -6.03
N VAL A 224 11.67 -4.31 -6.61
CA VAL A 224 10.83 -5.51 -6.45
C VAL A 224 11.47 -6.75 -7.08
N TYR A 225 12.27 -6.62 -8.14
CA TYR A 225 12.91 -7.74 -8.79
C TYR A 225 14.00 -8.33 -7.90
N ALA A 226 14.81 -7.47 -7.27
CA ALA A 226 15.79 -7.89 -6.28
C ALA A 226 15.11 -8.60 -5.08
N SER A 227 13.92 -8.16 -4.67
CA SER A 227 13.15 -8.86 -3.63
C SER A 227 12.68 -10.24 -4.07
N PHE A 228 12.29 -10.42 -5.34
CA PHE A 228 11.93 -11.73 -5.89
C PHE A 228 13.14 -12.65 -6.03
N ASP A 229 14.27 -12.13 -6.49
CA ASP A 229 15.53 -12.89 -6.60
C ASP A 229 15.94 -13.42 -5.23
N LYS A 230 15.82 -12.58 -4.18
CA LYS A 230 16.05 -12.98 -2.80
C LYS A 230 15.01 -13.98 -2.30
N TYR A 231 13.73 -13.80 -2.65
CA TYR A 231 12.64 -14.70 -2.24
C TYR A 231 12.84 -16.14 -2.74
N VAL A 232 13.46 -16.32 -3.90
CA VAL A 232 13.76 -17.64 -4.48
C VAL A 232 15.20 -18.11 -4.23
N GLU A 233 15.96 -17.38 -3.41
CA GLU A 233 17.33 -17.75 -3.06
C GLU A 233 17.35 -19.07 -2.29
N VAL A 234 18.35 -19.91 -2.58
CA VAL A 234 18.52 -21.18 -1.88
C VAL A 234 19.00 -20.92 -0.46
N GLU A 235 18.14 -21.15 0.52
CA GLU A 235 18.50 -21.09 1.93
C GLU A 235 19.11 -22.43 2.40
N ARG A 236 20.14 -22.36 3.24
CA ARG A 236 20.75 -23.52 3.86
C ARG A 236 20.24 -23.70 5.29
N LEU A 237 19.61 -24.85 5.54
CA LEU A 237 19.01 -25.19 6.83
C LEU A 237 20.06 -25.75 7.81
N GLU A 238 20.70 -24.86 8.57
CA GLU A 238 21.76 -25.20 9.52
C GLU A 238 21.41 -24.87 10.98
N GLY A 239 22.23 -25.39 11.91
CA GLY A 239 22.08 -25.08 13.34
C GLY A 239 20.75 -25.56 13.92
N ASP A 240 19.99 -24.63 14.50
CA ASP A 240 18.67 -24.88 15.08
C ASP A 240 17.56 -25.02 14.00
N ASN A 241 17.84 -24.62 12.75
CA ASN A 241 16.90 -24.66 11.63
C ASN A 241 17.01 -25.95 10.79
N LYS A 242 17.70 -26.98 11.28
CA LYS A 242 17.87 -28.26 10.55
C LYS A 242 16.53 -28.88 10.16
N TYR A 243 16.48 -29.45 8.96
CA TYR A 243 15.29 -30.09 8.45
C TYR A 243 15.06 -31.47 9.08
N HIS A 244 13.86 -31.75 9.54
CA HIS A 244 13.51 -33.08 10.06
C HIS A 244 13.13 -34.03 8.90
N ALA A 245 14.14 -34.69 8.33
CA ALA A 245 14.00 -35.62 7.21
C ALA A 245 13.48 -36.99 7.67
N GLU A 246 12.20 -37.08 8.00
CA GLU A 246 11.48 -38.34 8.34
C GLU A 246 12.35 -39.44 9.00
N GLN A 247 12.79 -40.43 8.22
CA GLN A 247 13.56 -41.60 8.66
C GLN A 247 15.04 -41.31 9.00
N HIS A 248 15.54 -40.14 8.62
CA HIS A 248 16.93 -39.69 8.79
C HIS A 248 17.12 -38.65 9.90
N GLY A 249 16.05 -38.24 10.59
CA GLY A 249 16.10 -37.25 11.67
C GLY A 249 16.51 -35.86 11.18
N LEU A 250 17.17 -35.07 12.05
CA LEU A 250 17.58 -33.70 11.72
C LEU A 250 18.79 -33.69 10.76
N GLN A 251 18.59 -33.13 9.57
CA GLN A 251 19.56 -33.05 8.49
C GLN A 251 19.82 -31.60 8.07
N VAL A 252 20.98 -31.41 7.44
CA VAL A 252 21.37 -30.17 6.74
C VAL A 252 21.10 -30.32 5.26
#